data_AF-A0A9W9F6B4-F1
#
_entry.id   AF-A0A9W9F6B4-F1
#
_cell.length_a   1.000
_cell.length_b   1.000
_cell.length_c   1.000
_cell.angle_alpha   90.00
_cell.angle_beta   90.00
_cell.angle_gamma   90.00
#
_symmetry.space_group_name_H-M   'P 1'
#
loop_
_entity.id
_entity.type
_entity.pdbx_description
1 polymer ?
#
loop_
_entity_poly.entity_id
_entity_poly.type
_entity_poly.pdbx_seq_one_letter_code
_entity_poly.pdbx_strand_id
1 'polypeptide(L)'
;MSSSDTYDSDTATDERPSSQPSRTKIQANFQIAHPPPKSSLRLAPKLLLQIQQLAPNHRPLPVLEIWQPPFRKSKLTRDFVQRPKLRTGDIYATSNENYIINQSAMYKQPTKAEAGDANAPHKDIVAAMCQSSLSSGSCHSSDETPSASSSSIHFRDARSSWRASKGAMKTDKACYRFTLRDEEGKSDSRMIFQCEKRESVKDAGTDEEEFMLFLIDRTARKKSRIATMSPGGLEILVRKSSILESLDICMGLTGQLAAPGNGGEGHYALETWLYTQVLTFGVWVAQQEGWNGLNH
;
A
#
# COMPACT_ATOMS: atom_id res chain seq x y z
N MET A 1 72.30 38.31 8.44
CA MET A 1 71.35 37.61 7.56
C MET A 1 70.54 36.72 8.48
N SER A 2 69.32 37.17 8.78
CA SER A 2 68.39 36.49 9.68
C SER A 2 67.63 35.41 8.91
N SER A 3 67.65 34.17 9.41
CA SER A 3 66.77 33.11 8.93
C SER A 3 65.72 32.89 10.01
N SER A 4 64.50 33.30 9.69
CA SER A 4 63.28 33.00 10.44
C SER A 4 62.66 31.73 9.85
N ASP A 5 62.70 30.63 10.60
CA ASP A 5 61.97 29.42 10.25
C ASP A 5 60.51 29.58 10.70
N THR A 6 59.64 29.78 9.72
CA THR A 6 58.18 29.80 9.88
C THR A 6 57.69 28.36 9.92
N TYR A 7 57.17 27.92 11.06
CA TYR A 7 56.38 26.69 11.17
C TYR A 7 55.01 26.93 10.51
N ASP A 8 54.78 26.29 9.36
CA ASP A 8 53.45 26.18 8.77
C ASP A 8 52.87 24.81 9.17
N SER A 9 51.88 24.84 10.06
CA SER A 9 51.22 23.65 10.59
C SER A 9 49.98 23.38 9.74
N ASP A 10 50.18 22.69 8.61
CA ASP A 10 49.10 22.16 7.77
C ASP A 10 48.36 21.02 8.51
N THR A 11 47.42 21.38 9.38
CA THR A 11 46.36 20.45 9.78
C THR A 11 45.35 20.34 8.65
N ALA A 12 45.66 19.48 7.67
CA ALA A 12 44.68 18.94 6.76
C ALA A 12 43.66 18.14 7.59
N THR A 13 42.54 18.77 7.94
CA THR A 13 41.34 18.10 8.43
C THR A 13 40.89 17.14 7.34
N ASP A 14 41.23 15.87 7.52
CA ASP A 14 40.71 14.74 6.76
C ASP A 14 39.21 14.62 7.06
N GLU A 15 38.40 15.41 6.35
CA GLU A 15 36.95 15.23 6.29
C GLU A 15 36.67 13.89 5.62
N ARG A 16 36.73 12.82 6.42
CA ARG A 16 36.25 11.51 6.06
C ARG A 16 34.78 11.65 5.63
N PRO A 17 34.42 11.36 4.37
CA PRO A 17 33.03 11.34 3.98
C PRO A 17 32.33 10.30 4.84
N SER A 18 31.41 10.75 5.70
CA SER A 18 30.47 9.87 6.39
C SER A 18 29.61 9.21 5.31
N SER A 19 30.09 8.08 4.78
CA SER A 19 29.31 7.20 3.93
C SER A 19 28.20 6.60 4.80
N GLN A 20 27.08 7.32 4.93
CA GLN A 20 25.84 6.69 5.36
C GLN A 20 25.61 5.51 4.43
N PRO A 21 25.44 4.28 4.94
CA PRO A 21 25.16 3.14 4.08
C PRO A 21 23.87 3.44 3.32
N SER A 22 23.95 3.46 1.99
CA SER A 22 22.78 3.56 1.14
C SER A 22 21.85 2.41 1.52
N ARG A 23 20.73 2.76 2.14
CA ARG A 23 19.74 1.79 2.60
C ARG A 23 19.14 1.12 1.36
N THR A 24 19.50 -0.14 1.14
CA THR A 24 19.12 -0.89 -0.07
C THR A 24 18.00 -1.91 0.18
N LYS A 25 17.43 -1.94 1.39
CA LYS A 25 16.49 -2.97 1.83
C LYS A 25 15.26 -2.38 2.53
N ILE A 26 14.09 -2.80 2.07
CA ILE A 26 12.79 -2.61 2.73
C ILE A 26 12.32 -3.97 3.24
N GLN A 27 11.91 -4.05 4.51
CA GLN A 27 11.34 -5.26 5.08
C GLN A 27 10.33 -4.93 6.18
N ALA A 28 9.13 -5.52 6.10
CA ALA A 28 8.12 -5.41 7.14
C ALA A 28 7.20 -6.63 7.14
N ASN A 29 6.71 -7.01 8.32
CA ASN A 29 5.72 -8.06 8.52
C ASN A 29 4.43 -7.44 9.03
N PHE A 30 3.31 -7.93 8.53
CA PHE A 30 1.98 -7.46 8.90
C PHE A 30 1.07 -8.65 9.15
N GLN A 31 0.23 -8.54 10.17
CA GLN A 31 -0.85 -9.49 10.43
C GLN A 31 -2.21 -8.87 10.18
N ILE A 32 -3.17 -9.70 9.79
CA ILE A 32 -4.57 -9.31 9.60
C ILE A 32 -5.34 -9.73 10.86
N ALA A 33 -6.05 -8.79 11.47
CA ALA A 33 -6.90 -9.00 12.63
C ALA A 33 -8.35 -8.65 12.30
N HIS A 34 -9.28 -9.55 12.64
CA HIS A 34 -10.71 -9.32 12.43
C HIS A 34 -11.39 -8.87 13.72
N PRO A 35 -12.24 -7.84 13.69
CA PRO A 35 -13.04 -7.47 14.85
C PRO A 35 -14.02 -8.60 15.18
N PRO A 36 -14.38 -8.77 16.46
CA PRO A 36 -15.42 -9.73 16.85
C PRO A 36 -16.73 -9.46 16.09
N PRO A 37 -17.51 -10.51 15.75
CA PRO A 37 -18.81 -10.34 15.13
C PRO A 37 -19.70 -9.45 16.00
N LYS A 38 -20.19 -8.34 15.44
CA LYS A 38 -21.15 -7.44 16.10
C LYS A 38 -22.45 -7.41 15.31
N SER A 39 -23.56 -7.70 15.97
CA SER A 39 -24.90 -7.46 15.43
C SER A 39 -25.26 -5.98 15.61
N SER A 40 -24.80 -5.13 14.68
CA SER A 40 -25.21 -3.72 14.67
C SER A 40 -26.06 -3.40 13.44
N LEU A 41 -27.14 -2.66 13.63
CA LEU A 41 -27.83 -1.97 12.55
C LEU A 41 -26.82 -1.07 11.81
N ARG A 42 -26.82 -1.06 10.46
CA ARG A 42 -25.83 -0.38 9.59
C ARG A 42 -25.90 1.16 9.60
N LEU A 43 -26.16 1.75 10.75
CA LEU A 43 -26.26 3.19 10.96
C LEU A 43 -24.89 3.86 11.10
N ALA A 44 -23.86 3.10 11.49
CA ALA A 44 -22.47 3.55 11.62
C ALA A 44 -21.56 2.81 10.61
N PRO A 45 -20.37 3.36 10.29
CA PRO A 45 -19.35 2.62 9.54
C PRO A 45 -18.98 1.31 10.25
N LYS A 46 -18.81 0.24 9.47
CA LYS A 46 -18.44 -1.09 9.99
C LYS A 46 -16.94 -1.33 9.81
N LEU A 47 -16.21 -1.54 10.90
CA LEU A 47 -14.82 -2.03 10.83
C LEU A 47 -14.85 -3.47 10.32
N LEU A 48 -14.07 -3.77 9.28
CA LEU A 48 -14.02 -5.07 8.63
C LEU A 48 -12.78 -5.85 9.05
N LEU A 49 -11.62 -5.19 9.07
CA LEU A 49 -10.37 -5.75 9.55
C LEU A 49 -9.41 -4.63 9.93
N GLN A 50 -8.37 -5.01 10.64
CA GLN A 50 -7.24 -4.17 11.00
C GLN A 50 -5.96 -4.87 10.60
N ILE A 51 -5.05 -4.13 9.97
CA ILE A 51 -3.70 -4.59 9.66
C ILE A 51 -2.76 -4.06 10.74
N GLN A 52 -1.97 -4.95 11.30
CA GLN A 52 -1.02 -4.62 12.36
C GLN A 52 0.39 -4.93 11.91
N GLN A 53 1.31 -3.97 12.03
CA GLN A 53 2.72 -4.20 11.79
C GLN A 53 3.35 -4.96 12.96
N LEU A 54 4.13 -5.98 12.63
CA LEU A 54 4.90 -6.79 13.58
C LEU A 54 6.37 -6.38 13.50
N ALA A 55 6.92 -5.92 14.61
CA ALA A 55 8.32 -5.59 14.75
C ALA A 55 8.90 -6.25 16.02
N PRO A 56 10.18 -6.69 15.99
CA PRO A 56 10.83 -7.27 17.17
C PRO A 56 10.77 -6.31 18.36
N ASN A 57 10.46 -6.82 19.55
CA ASN A 57 10.38 -6.05 20.80
C ASN A 57 9.30 -4.94 20.81
N HIS A 58 8.35 -4.97 19.89
CA HIS A 58 7.19 -4.08 19.88
C HIS A 58 5.90 -4.88 20.00
N ARG A 59 4.88 -4.29 20.62
CA ARG A 59 3.51 -4.78 20.50
C ARG A 59 3.07 -4.70 19.02
N PRO A 60 2.13 -5.54 18.56
CA PRO A 60 1.50 -5.37 17.26
C PRO A 60 0.96 -3.95 17.09
N LEU A 61 1.38 -3.25 16.04
CA LEU A 61 1.10 -1.83 15.84
C LEU A 61 -0.04 -1.66 14.82
N PRO A 62 -1.21 -1.12 15.18
CA PRO A 62 -2.33 -0.95 14.24
C PRO A 62 -2.04 0.15 13.22
N VAL A 63 -1.64 -0.22 12.00
CA VAL A 63 -1.21 0.75 10.98
C VAL A 63 -2.32 1.11 10.00
N LEU A 64 -3.21 0.17 9.70
CA LEU A 64 -4.30 0.39 8.74
C LEU A 64 -5.58 -0.28 9.23
N GLU A 65 -6.70 0.40 9.08
CA GLU A 65 -8.02 -0.17 9.35
C GLU A 65 -8.90 -0.08 8.11
N ILE A 66 -9.66 -1.13 7.85
CA ILE A 66 -10.53 -1.22 6.68
C ILE A 66 -11.97 -1.15 7.11
N TRP A 67 -12.69 -0.20 6.53
CA TRP A 67 -14.04 0.17 6.92
C TRP A 67 -14.99 0.06 5.75
N GLN A 68 -16.23 -0.33 6.04
CA GLN A 68 -17.36 -0.19 5.14
C GLN A 68 -18.11 1.12 5.47
N PRO A 69 -18.46 1.95 4.47
CA PRO A 69 -19.20 3.18 4.69
C PRO A 69 -20.62 2.88 5.19
N PRO A 70 -21.25 3.83 5.90
CA PRO A 70 -22.66 3.71 6.27
C PRO A 70 -23.53 3.74 5.01
N PHE A 71 -24.78 3.28 5.14
CA PHE A 71 -25.72 3.25 4.00
C PHE A 71 -26.08 4.65 3.44
N ARG A 72 -25.91 5.70 4.25
CA ARG A 72 -26.18 7.08 3.82
C ARG A 72 -24.97 7.67 3.09
N LYS A 73 -25.24 8.60 2.16
CA LYS A 73 -24.19 9.34 1.43
C LYS A 73 -23.22 9.98 2.42
N SER A 74 -21.96 9.57 2.37
CA SER A 74 -20.90 10.08 3.25
C SER A 74 -19.86 10.87 2.44
N LYS A 75 -19.33 11.95 3.04
CA LYS A 75 -18.31 12.82 2.43
C LYS A 75 -16.87 12.35 2.71
N LEU A 76 -16.68 11.06 2.98
CA LEU A 76 -15.40 10.45 3.40
C LEU A 76 -14.22 10.77 2.47
N THR A 77 -14.48 10.90 1.18
CA THR A 77 -13.45 11.05 0.14
C THR A 77 -13.37 12.47 -0.40
N ARG A 78 -13.92 13.46 0.31
CA ARG A 78 -13.92 14.88 -0.11
C ARG A 78 -12.50 15.41 -0.34
N ASP A 79 -11.55 14.95 0.48
CA ASP A 79 -10.17 15.44 0.48
C ASP A 79 -9.26 14.66 -0.49
N PHE A 80 -9.79 13.65 -1.18
CA PHE A 80 -9.07 12.98 -2.24
C PHE A 80 -8.98 13.90 -3.45
N VAL A 81 -7.86 13.89 -4.16
CA VAL A 81 -7.71 14.63 -5.42
C VAL A 81 -8.82 14.24 -6.42
N GLN A 82 -9.05 12.93 -6.57
CA GLN A 82 -10.03 12.37 -7.52
C GLN A 82 -11.47 12.33 -6.98
N ARG A 83 -11.69 12.60 -5.69
CA ARG A 83 -13.00 12.61 -5.01
C ARG A 83 -13.94 11.44 -5.39
N PRO A 84 -13.49 10.17 -5.29
CA PRO A 84 -14.31 9.02 -5.67
C PRO A 84 -15.56 8.93 -4.79
N LYS A 85 -16.73 8.62 -5.36
CA LYS A 85 -17.97 8.50 -4.60
C LYS A 85 -18.14 7.07 -4.08
N LEU A 86 -17.94 6.87 -2.77
CA LEU A 86 -18.17 5.59 -2.11
C LEU A 86 -19.67 5.24 -2.09
N ARG A 87 -19.99 4.01 -2.51
CA ARG A 87 -21.31 3.39 -2.55
C ARG A 87 -21.45 2.33 -1.47
N THR A 88 -22.68 1.85 -1.31
CA THR A 88 -22.97 0.66 -0.49
C THR A 88 -22.23 -0.55 -1.06
N GLY A 89 -21.28 -1.10 -0.30
CA GLY A 89 -20.46 -2.25 -0.71
C GLY A 89 -19.00 -1.89 -1.00
N ASP A 90 -18.70 -0.61 -1.18
CA ASP A 90 -17.32 -0.13 -1.25
C ASP A 90 -16.66 -0.18 0.13
N ILE A 91 -15.34 -0.11 0.17
CA ILE A 91 -14.57 -0.08 1.41
C ILE A 91 -13.51 1.02 1.34
N TYR A 92 -13.07 1.50 2.49
CA TYR A 92 -12.02 2.52 2.59
C TYR A 92 -11.03 2.16 3.70
N ALA A 93 -9.81 2.64 3.55
CA ALA A 93 -8.74 2.41 4.50
C ALA A 93 -8.41 3.71 5.25
N THR A 94 -8.24 3.61 6.56
CA THR A 94 -7.78 4.71 7.41
C THR A 94 -6.44 4.37 8.04
N SER A 95 -5.52 5.34 8.07
CA SER A 95 -4.31 5.24 8.89
C SER A 95 -4.67 5.38 10.37
N ASN A 96 -4.02 4.60 11.23
CA ASN A 96 -4.23 4.66 12.68
C ASN A 96 -2.92 5.02 13.42
N GLU A 97 -1.91 4.15 13.39
CA GLU A 97 -0.55 4.46 13.84
C GLU A 97 0.43 4.50 12.65
N ASN A 98 1.53 5.27 12.79
CA ASN A 98 2.57 5.36 11.77
C ASN A 98 3.32 4.03 11.59
N TYR A 99 3.76 3.73 10.37
CA TYR A 99 4.63 2.60 10.10
C TYR A 99 5.98 2.74 10.80
N ILE A 100 6.50 1.64 11.32
CA ILE A 100 7.88 1.51 11.78
C ILE A 100 8.77 1.35 10.53
N ILE A 101 9.51 2.40 10.19
CA ILE A 101 10.36 2.49 8.99
C ILE A 101 11.84 2.46 9.43
N ASN A 102 12.33 1.26 9.77
CA ASN A 102 13.61 0.90 10.42
C ASN A 102 14.02 1.64 11.71
N GLN A 103 14.75 0.85 12.50
CA GLN A 103 15.15 0.98 13.90
C GLN A 103 16.22 2.06 14.22
N SER A 104 16.65 2.89 13.26
CA SER A 104 17.69 3.91 13.51
C SER A 104 17.16 5.35 13.62
N ALA A 105 15.88 5.60 13.34
CA ALA A 105 15.25 6.89 13.62
C ALA A 105 14.71 6.94 15.06
N MET A 106 15.43 6.36 16.01
CA MET A 106 15.12 6.51 17.42
C MET A 106 15.73 7.81 17.95
N TYR A 107 15.37 8.96 17.38
CA TYR A 107 15.57 10.25 18.05
C TYR A 107 14.45 11.23 17.67
N LYS A 108 13.63 11.51 18.70
CA LYS A 108 12.68 12.63 18.85
C LYS A 108 11.49 12.65 17.89
N GLN A 109 10.36 12.12 18.36
CA GLN A 109 9.06 12.68 17.98
C GLN A 109 8.47 13.44 19.19
N PRO A 110 7.95 14.66 19.01
CA PRO A 110 7.27 15.37 20.08
C PRO A 110 5.98 14.66 20.46
N THR A 111 5.77 14.60 21.77
CA THR A 111 4.56 14.21 22.46
C THR A 111 3.28 14.78 21.84
N LYS A 112 2.35 13.88 21.54
CA LYS A 112 0.90 13.98 21.73
C LYS A 112 0.36 15.41 21.90
N ALA A 113 -0.17 15.98 20.82
CA ALA A 113 -1.07 17.14 20.92
C ALA A 113 -2.48 16.65 21.30
N GLU A 114 -3.11 17.44 22.15
CA GLU A 114 -4.27 17.14 22.97
C GLU A 114 -5.58 16.93 22.20
N ALA A 115 -6.50 16.24 22.87
CA ALA A 115 -7.89 16.09 22.49
C ALA A 115 -8.61 17.45 22.47
N GLY A 116 -9.39 17.69 21.41
CA GLY A 116 -10.31 18.81 21.36
C GLY A 116 -10.96 19.00 19.98
N ASP A 117 -11.92 18.15 19.61
CA ASP A 117 -13.19 18.58 19.01
C ASP A 117 -14.19 17.40 18.94
N ALA A 118 -15.42 17.66 19.33
CA ALA A 118 -16.53 16.70 19.42
C ALA A 118 -17.22 16.50 18.05
N ASN A 119 -16.45 16.16 17.03
CA ASN A 119 -16.95 15.59 15.78
C ASN A 119 -16.16 14.30 15.54
N ALA A 120 -16.87 13.17 15.39
CA ALA A 120 -16.28 11.83 15.30
C ALA A 120 -14.95 11.84 14.53
N PRO A 121 -13.83 11.36 15.14
CA PRO A 121 -12.50 11.51 14.58
C PRO A 121 -12.54 10.94 13.17
N HIS A 122 -12.46 11.81 12.16
CA HIS A 122 -12.21 11.34 10.81
C HIS A 122 -10.79 10.80 10.85
N LYS A 123 -10.67 9.51 11.16
CA LYS A 123 -9.42 8.77 11.03
C LYS A 123 -8.91 9.03 9.62
N ASP A 124 -7.61 9.24 9.50
CA ASP A 124 -6.98 9.75 8.30
C ASP A 124 -7.23 8.79 7.11
N ILE A 125 -8.18 9.10 6.22
CA ILE A 125 -8.56 8.18 5.14
C ILE A 125 -7.47 8.24 4.07
N VAL A 126 -6.78 7.12 3.86
CA VAL A 126 -5.64 7.02 2.95
C VAL A 126 -5.98 6.36 1.62
N ALA A 127 -7.01 5.50 1.58
CA ALA A 127 -7.43 4.83 0.36
C ALA A 127 -8.93 4.54 0.31
N ALA A 128 -9.47 4.46 -0.89
CA ALA A 128 -10.85 4.11 -1.20
C ALA A 128 -10.88 3.05 -2.30
N MET A 129 -11.55 1.92 -2.06
CA MET A 129 -11.73 0.82 -3.01
C MET A 129 -13.20 0.78 -3.43
N CYS A 130 -13.47 1.15 -4.68
CA CYS A 130 -14.81 1.23 -5.24
C CYS A 130 -15.05 0.04 -6.19
N GLN A 131 -16.15 -0.67 -5.98
CA GLN A 131 -16.56 -1.78 -6.84
C GLN A 131 -17.28 -1.22 -8.07
N SER A 132 -16.87 -1.64 -9.28
CA SER A 132 -17.67 -1.37 -10.47
C SER A 132 -18.74 -2.45 -10.58
N SER A 133 -19.93 -2.20 -10.01
CA SER A 133 -21.11 -2.96 -10.41
C SER A 133 -21.41 -2.60 -11.87
N LEU A 134 -21.41 -3.58 -12.78
CA LEU A 134 -22.15 -3.45 -14.03
C LEU A 134 -23.55 -3.00 -13.65
N SER A 135 -23.94 -1.80 -14.05
CA SER A 135 -25.32 -1.36 -13.88
C SER A 135 -26.22 -2.39 -14.56
N SER A 136 -27.09 -3.03 -13.79
CA SER A 136 -28.29 -3.65 -14.35
C SER A 136 -29.03 -2.59 -15.15
N GLY A 137 -28.85 -2.55 -16.48
CA GLY A 137 -29.45 -1.49 -17.29
C GLY A 137 -28.88 -1.24 -18.69
N SER A 138 -28.12 -2.17 -19.29
CA SER A 138 -27.85 -2.11 -20.73
C SER A 138 -28.15 -3.46 -21.34
N CYS A 139 -29.40 -3.60 -21.80
CA CYS A 139 -29.75 -4.56 -22.83
C CYS A 139 -29.16 -4.07 -24.16
N HIS A 140 -28.59 -5.01 -24.92
CA HIS A 140 -28.02 -4.90 -26.27
C HIS A 140 -26.49 -4.76 -26.38
N SER A 141 -25.79 -5.87 -26.14
CA SER A 141 -24.86 -6.40 -27.15
C SER A 141 -24.63 -7.89 -26.88
N SER A 142 -25.12 -8.73 -27.78
CA SER A 142 -24.70 -10.12 -27.90
C SER A 142 -23.21 -10.15 -28.26
N ASP A 143 -22.49 -11.09 -27.65
CA ASP A 143 -21.08 -11.43 -27.91
C ASP A 143 -20.02 -10.65 -27.11
N GLU A 144 -20.04 -10.77 -25.78
CA GLU A 144 -18.82 -10.62 -24.98
C GLU A 144 -18.79 -11.67 -23.86
N THR A 145 -17.65 -12.37 -23.76
CA THR A 145 -17.22 -13.17 -22.60
C THR A 145 -17.51 -12.45 -21.28
N PRO A 146 -17.85 -13.17 -20.19
CA PRO A 146 -18.23 -12.54 -18.92
C PRO A 146 -17.13 -11.57 -18.47
N SER A 147 -17.40 -10.27 -18.60
CA SER A 147 -16.42 -9.23 -18.32
C SER A 147 -16.15 -9.23 -16.82
N ALA A 148 -14.92 -9.56 -16.45
CA ALA A 148 -14.50 -9.68 -15.06
C ALA A 148 -14.81 -8.38 -14.30
N SER A 149 -15.55 -8.49 -13.19
CA SER A 149 -15.83 -7.38 -12.27
C SER A 149 -14.53 -6.65 -11.94
N SER A 150 -14.43 -5.38 -12.34
CA SER A 150 -13.24 -4.56 -12.10
C SER A 150 -13.52 -3.54 -11.01
N SER A 151 -12.53 -3.26 -10.17
CA SER A 151 -12.65 -2.25 -9.10
C SER A 151 -11.69 -1.08 -9.37
N SER A 152 -12.01 0.09 -8.82
CA SER A 152 -11.08 1.20 -8.75
C SER A 152 -10.52 1.35 -7.35
N ILE A 153 -9.23 1.63 -7.24
CA ILE A 153 -8.56 1.94 -5.96
C ILE A 153 -7.98 3.33 -6.10
N HIS A 154 -8.39 4.22 -5.21
CA HIS A 154 -7.94 5.60 -5.15
C HIS A 154 -7.16 5.78 -3.86
N PHE A 155 -6.01 6.45 -3.93
CA PHE A 155 -5.26 6.89 -2.77
C PHE A 155 -5.47 8.38 -2.61
N ARG A 156 -5.61 8.87 -1.37
CA ARG A 156 -5.94 10.27 -1.10
C ARG A 156 -4.98 11.24 -1.79
N ASP A 157 -3.69 10.96 -1.63
CA ASP A 157 -2.60 11.85 -2.04
C ASP A 157 -2.10 11.54 -3.47
N ALA A 158 -2.83 10.71 -4.22
CA ALA A 158 -2.48 10.33 -5.60
C ALA A 158 -3.44 10.94 -6.62
N ARG A 159 -2.86 11.45 -7.71
CA ARG A 159 -3.61 11.98 -8.87
C ARG A 159 -4.22 10.86 -9.72
N SER A 160 -3.49 9.75 -9.81
CA SER A 160 -3.87 8.58 -10.59
C SER A 160 -4.64 7.55 -9.74
N SER A 161 -5.53 6.77 -10.35
CA SER A 161 -6.18 5.62 -9.69
C SER A 161 -5.64 4.32 -10.21
N TRP A 162 -5.80 3.26 -9.42
CA TRP A 162 -5.54 1.90 -9.88
C TRP A 162 -6.84 1.26 -10.35
N ARG A 163 -6.77 0.49 -11.44
CA ARG A 163 -7.80 -0.48 -11.81
C ARG A 163 -7.35 -1.84 -11.31
N ALA A 164 -8.16 -2.44 -10.46
CA ALA A 164 -7.98 -3.79 -9.96
C ALA A 164 -8.87 -4.75 -10.75
N SER A 165 -8.32 -5.87 -11.20
CA SER A 165 -9.08 -6.92 -11.90
C SER A 165 -8.60 -8.31 -11.49
N LYS A 166 -9.56 -9.24 -11.45
CA LYS A 166 -9.31 -10.67 -11.33
C LYS A 166 -9.24 -11.26 -12.73
N GLY A 167 -8.14 -11.95 -13.02
CA GLY A 167 -7.95 -12.73 -14.24
C GLY A 167 -7.56 -14.16 -13.90
N ALA A 168 -7.67 -15.05 -14.88
CA ALA A 168 -7.10 -16.38 -14.82
C ALA A 168 -5.77 -16.40 -15.57
N MET A 169 -4.74 -17.04 -15.00
CA MET A 169 -3.56 -17.41 -15.78
C MET A 169 -3.91 -18.56 -16.74
N LYS A 170 -3.05 -18.81 -17.75
CA LYS A 170 -3.16 -19.98 -18.64
C LYS A 170 -3.18 -21.32 -17.88
N THR A 171 -2.74 -21.32 -16.62
CA THR A 171 -2.65 -22.48 -15.74
C THR A 171 -3.82 -22.57 -14.74
N ASP A 172 -4.94 -21.88 -15.00
CA ASP A 172 -6.14 -21.79 -14.13
C ASP A 172 -5.89 -21.22 -12.71
N LYS A 173 -4.68 -20.70 -12.46
CA LYS A 173 -4.35 -20.06 -11.18
C LYS A 173 -4.88 -18.63 -11.16
N ALA A 174 -5.48 -18.25 -10.04
CA ALA A 174 -5.98 -16.90 -9.82
C ALA A 174 -4.85 -15.87 -9.94
N CYS A 175 -5.08 -14.83 -10.73
CA CYS A 175 -4.15 -13.74 -11.00
C CYS A 175 -4.86 -12.41 -10.82
N TYR A 176 -4.35 -11.59 -9.92
CA TYR A 176 -4.91 -10.28 -9.63
C TYR A 176 -3.98 -9.21 -10.17
N ARG A 177 -4.52 -8.24 -10.89
CA ARG A 177 -3.73 -7.20 -11.54
C ARG A 177 -4.22 -5.83 -11.14
N PHE A 178 -3.26 -4.95 -10.84
CA PHE A 178 -3.47 -3.55 -10.57
C PHE A 178 -2.71 -2.75 -11.61
N THR A 179 -3.44 -2.01 -12.44
CA THR A 179 -2.89 -1.15 -13.49
C THR A 179 -3.22 0.29 -13.21
N LEU A 180 -2.26 1.19 -13.42
CA LEU A 180 -2.49 2.61 -13.24
C LEU A 180 -3.47 3.13 -14.29
N ARG A 181 -4.32 4.07 -13.93
CA ARG A 181 -5.12 4.89 -14.84
C ARG A 181 -4.61 6.32 -14.78
N ASP A 182 -4.35 6.88 -15.95
CA ASP A 182 -4.06 8.30 -16.09
C ASP A 182 -5.30 9.16 -15.79
N GLU A 183 -5.10 10.48 -15.77
CA GLU A 183 -6.17 11.44 -15.50
C GLU A 183 -7.26 11.42 -16.59
N GLU A 184 -6.91 11.03 -17.82
CA GLU A 184 -7.86 10.80 -18.92
C GLU A 184 -8.62 9.46 -18.80
N GLY A 185 -8.34 8.65 -17.77
CA GLY A 185 -8.98 7.37 -17.51
C GLY A 185 -8.48 6.22 -18.38
N LYS A 186 -7.48 6.45 -19.23
CA LYS A 186 -6.80 5.44 -20.02
C LYS A 186 -5.83 4.68 -19.13
N SER A 187 -5.73 3.37 -19.39
CA SER A 187 -4.88 2.50 -18.58
C SER A 187 -3.43 2.66 -19.01
N ASP A 188 -2.59 3.17 -18.12
CA ASP A 188 -1.14 3.07 -18.26
C ASP A 188 -0.73 1.67 -17.83
N SER A 189 -0.12 0.96 -18.78
CA SER A 189 0.34 -0.40 -18.56
C SER A 189 1.83 -0.48 -18.24
N ARG A 190 2.55 0.65 -18.14
CA ARG A 190 4.00 0.69 -17.90
C ARG A 190 4.38 -0.03 -16.60
N MET A 191 3.72 0.33 -15.51
CA MET A 191 3.90 -0.27 -14.18
C MET A 191 2.66 -1.04 -13.78
N ILE A 192 2.83 -2.28 -13.37
CA ILE A 192 1.74 -3.17 -12.97
C ILE A 192 2.11 -3.84 -11.66
N PHE A 193 1.20 -3.81 -10.68
CA PHE A 193 1.27 -4.76 -9.56
C PHE A 193 0.47 -6.00 -9.92
N GLN A 194 1.03 -7.17 -9.68
CA GLN A 194 0.39 -8.45 -9.98
C GLN A 194 0.53 -9.42 -8.82
N CYS A 195 -0.59 -9.91 -8.30
CA CYS A 195 -0.61 -10.94 -7.28
C CYS A 195 -0.96 -12.28 -7.93
N GLU A 196 -0.17 -13.31 -7.67
CA GLU A 196 -0.35 -14.66 -8.22
C GLU A 196 -0.55 -15.66 -7.10
N LYS A 197 -1.61 -16.47 -7.19
CA LYS A 197 -1.81 -17.62 -6.31
C LYS A 197 -0.77 -18.70 -6.63
N ARG A 198 -0.11 -19.22 -5.60
CA ARG A 198 0.86 -20.32 -5.66
C ARG A 198 0.39 -21.43 -4.73
N GLU A 199 0.62 -22.67 -5.15
CA GLU A 199 0.47 -23.83 -4.26
C GLU A 199 1.72 -23.91 -3.39
N SER A 200 1.52 -24.14 -2.11
CA SER A 200 2.62 -24.35 -1.16
C SER A 200 3.26 -25.72 -1.41
N VAL A 201 4.59 -25.76 -1.53
CA VAL A 201 5.37 -27.01 -1.70
C VAL A 201 5.82 -27.55 -0.33
N LYS A 202 4.94 -27.52 0.68
CA LYS A 202 5.25 -28.08 2.00
C LYS A 202 4.74 -29.53 2.09
N ASP A 203 5.66 -30.46 2.34
CA ASP A 203 5.47 -31.91 2.55
C ASP A 203 4.75 -32.28 3.87
N ALA A 204 3.98 -31.36 4.47
CA ALA A 204 3.37 -31.54 5.79
C ALA A 204 1.97 -30.93 5.87
N GLY A 205 0.96 -31.66 5.38
CA GLY A 205 -0.41 -31.72 5.92
C GLY A 205 -1.31 -30.48 5.93
N THR A 206 -0.80 -29.27 5.69
CA THR A 206 -1.62 -28.04 5.64
C THR A 206 -1.37 -27.32 4.32
N ASP A 207 -2.36 -27.37 3.44
CA ASP A 207 -2.41 -26.62 2.17
C ASP A 207 -2.61 -25.13 2.48
N GLU A 208 -1.53 -24.46 2.89
CA GLU A 208 -1.54 -23.02 3.11
C GLU A 208 -1.44 -22.31 1.75
N GLU A 209 -2.52 -21.68 1.31
CA GLU A 209 -2.51 -20.87 0.09
C GLU A 209 -1.57 -19.66 0.26
N GLU A 210 -0.57 -19.57 -0.62
CA GLU A 210 0.37 -18.44 -0.64
C GLU A 210 0.18 -17.60 -1.90
N PHE A 211 0.20 -16.28 -1.74
CA PHE A 211 0.09 -15.32 -2.82
C PHE A 211 1.38 -14.52 -2.92
N MET A 212 1.90 -14.40 -4.13
CA MET A 212 3.11 -13.62 -4.40
C MET A 212 2.75 -12.34 -5.15
N LEU A 213 3.11 -11.20 -4.57
CA LEU A 213 2.94 -9.89 -5.19
C LEU A 213 4.23 -9.48 -5.93
N PHE A 214 4.05 -9.10 -7.19
CA PHE A 214 5.10 -8.67 -8.09
C PHE A 214 4.88 -7.23 -8.55
N LEU A 215 5.96 -6.47 -8.64
CA LEU A 215 6.05 -5.28 -9.48
C LEU A 215 6.54 -5.70 -10.87
N ILE A 216 5.80 -5.33 -11.91
CA ILE A 216 6.18 -5.52 -13.31
C ILE A 216 6.44 -4.15 -13.92
N ASP A 217 7.68 -3.95 -14.35
CA ASP A 217 8.13 -2.80 -15.13
C ASP A 217 8.24 -3.25 -16.59
N ARG A 218 7.31 -2.81 -17.44
CA ARG A 218 7.30 -3.18 -18.86
C ARG A 218 8.42 -2.50 -19.65
N THR A 219 8.85 -1.31 -19.23
CA THR A 219 9.95 -0.59 -19.88
C THR A 219 11.27 -1.31 -19.63
N ALA A 220 11.54 -1.68 -18.38
CA ALA A 220 12.71 -2.45 -18.00
C ALA A 220 12.59 -3.96 -18.28
N ARG A 221 11.44 -4.42 -18.81
CA ARG A 221 11.12 -5.83 -19.09
C ARG A 221 11.35 -6.74 -17.87
N LYS A 222 11.03 -6.23 -16.69
CA LYS A 222 11.39 -6.84 -15.41
C LYS A 222 10.14 -7.16 -14.59
N LYS A 223 10.15 -8.34 -13.97
CA LYS A 223 9.15 -8.76 -12.97
C LYS A 223 9.87 -9.08 -11.67
N SER A 224 9.53 -8.36 -10.61
CA SER A 224 10.22 -8.42 -9.32
C SER A 224 9.24 -8.73 -8.21
N ARG A 225 9.50 -9.77 -7.41
CA ARG A 225 8.70 -10.05 -6.21
C ARG A 225 8.99 -8.97 -5.17
N ILE A 226 7.93 -8.45 -4.55
CA ILE A 226 8.01 -7.40 -3.53
C ILE A 226 7.31 -7.75 -2.22
N ALA A 227 6.35 -8.68 -2.26
CA ALA A 227 5.66 -9.15 -1.08
C ALA A 227 5.12 -10.58 -1.25
N THR A 228 4.84 -11.22 -0.13
CA THR A 228 4.06 -12.45 -0.02
C THR A 228 2.87 -12.21 0.90
N MET A 229 1.79 -12.96 0.68
CA MET A 229 0.55 -12.82 1.42
C MET A 229 -0.08 -14.19 1.64
N SER A 230 -0.64 -14.38 2.83
CA SER A 230 -1.47 -15.52 3.21
C SER A 230 -2.74 -14.99 3.92
N PRO A 231 -3.72 -15.85 4.25
CA PRO A 231 -4.87 -15.42 5.03
C PRO A 231 -4.52 -14.76 6.37
N GLY A 232 -3.36 -15.11 6.96
CA GLY A 232 -2.93 -14.59 8.25
C GLY A 232 -2.20 -13.23 8.18
N GLY A 233 -1.65 -12.84 7.02
CA GLY A 233 -0.78 -11.66 6.97
C GLY A 233 -0.06 -11.41 5.65
N LEU A 234 0.78 -10.38 5.67
CA LEU A 234 1.61 -9.95 4.54
C LEU A 234 3.05 -9.75 4.99
N GLU A 235 4.00 -10.23 4.20
CA GLU A 235 5.42 -9.92 4.34
C GLU A 235 5.87 -9.09 3.12
N ILE A 236 6.39 -7.89 3.36
CA ILE A 236 6.98 -7.03 2.34
C ILE A 236 8.49 -7.16 2.42
N LEU A 237 9.13 -7.45 1.29
CA LEU A 237 10.56 -7.67 1.22
C LEU A 237 11.14 -7.23 -0.13
N VAL A 238 11.93 -6.16 -0.10
CA VAL A 238 12.66 -5.63 -1.26
C VAL A 238 14.13 -5.56 -0.89
N ARG A 239 14.99 -6.26 -1.65
CA ARG A 239 16.44 -6.34 -1.37
C ARG A 239 17.33 -5.78 -2.47
N LYS A 240 16.79 -5.57 -3.68
CA LYS A 240 17.58 -5.14 -4.84
C LYS A 240 17.32 -3.67 -5.08
N SER A 241 18.39 -2.87 -5.21
CA SER A 241 18.32 -1.44 -5.54
C SER A 241 17.52 -1.17 -6.82
N SER A 242 17.71 -2.02 -7.83
CA SER A 242 16.97 -1.93 -9.09
C SER A 242 15.47 -2.26 -8.97
N ILE A 243 14.97 -2.73 -7.82
CA ILE A 243 13.53 -2.79 -7.54
C ILE A 243 13.08 -1.48 -6.89
N LEU A 244 13.88 -0.91 -5.99
CA LEU A 244 13.62 0.39 -5.38
C LEU A 244 13.53 1.50 -6.44
N GLU A 245 14.40 1.48 -7.45
CA GLU A 245 14.35 2.39 -8.59
C GLU A 245 13.03 2.27 -9.38
N SER A 246 12.59 1.06 -9.72
CA SER A 246 11.30 0.86 -10.38
C SER A 246 10.11 1.29 -9.50
N LEU A 247 10.22 1.11 -8.17
CA LEU A 247 9.20 1.57 -7.23
C LEU A 247 9.15 3.10 -7.13
N ASP A 248 10.30 3.77 -7.13
CA ASP A 248 10.40 5.23 -7.12
C ASP A 248 9.81 5.84 -8.40
N ILE A 249 10.13 5.27 -9.57
CA ILE A 249 9.48 5.62 -10.84
C ILE A 249 7.97 5.42 -10.74
N CYS A 250 7.52 4.28 -10.20
CA CYS A 250 6.09 4.00 -10.04
C CYS A 250 5.41 5.01 -9.10
N MET A 251 6.05 5.38 -8.00
CA MET A 251 5.55 6.40 -7.08
C MET A 251 5.40 7.75 -7.78
N GLY A 252 6.40 8.15 -8.58
CA GLY A 252 6.33 9.34 -9.43
C GLY A 252 5.15 9.33 -10.41
N LEU A 253 4.88 8.18 -11.04
CA LEU A 253 3.73 8.02 -11.97
C LEU A 253 2.37 8.14 -11.26
N THR A 254 2.28 7.83 -9.96
CA THR A 254 1.03 8.04 -9.21
C THR A 254 0.74 9.53 -8.94
N GLY A 255 1.70 10.41 -9.21
CA GLY A 255 1.57 11.85 -9.02
C GLY A 255 1.44 12.23 -7.55
N GLN A 256 2.11 11.50 -6.65
CA GLN A 256 2.11 11.81 -5.22
C GLN A 256 2.56 13.26 -4.99
N LEU A 257 1.78 14.01 -4.22
CA LEU A 257 2.16 15.34 -3.76
C LEU A 257 3.18 15.18 -2.62
N ALA A 258 4.46 14.98 -2.94
CA ALA A 258 5.52 15.05 -1.95
C ALA A 258 5.78 16.52 -1.57
N ALA A 259 5.89 16.80 -0.27
CA ALA A 259 6.52 18.03 0.20
C ALA A 259 8.03 18.00 -0.17
N PRO A 260 8.64 19.15 -0.53
CA PRO A 260 10.04 19.20 -0.89
C PRO A 260 10.91 18.94 0.35
N GLY A 261 11.44 17.73 0.44
CA GLY A 261 12.15 17.21 1.60
C GLY A 261 13.56 16.73 1.27
N ASN A 262 14.51 17.04 2.15
CA ASN A 262 15.94 16.72 2.01
C ASN A 262 16.17 15.20 1.84
N GLY A 263 17.23 14.77 1.16
CA GLY A 263 17.40 13.40 0.60
C GLY A 263 17.21 12.16 1.50
N GLY A 264 17.05 12.31 2.82
CA GLY A 264 16.61 11.23 3.73
C GLY A 264 15.09 11.02 3.76
N GLU A 265 14.29 12.02 3.40
CA GLU A 265 12.82 11.99 3.42
C GLU A 265 12.24 11.15 2.28
N GLY A 266 12.91 11.12 1.13
CA GLY A 266 12.48 10.34 -0.04
C GLY A 266 12.41 8.82 0.23
N HIS A 267 13.34 8.27 1.03
CA HIS A 267 13.31 6.86 1.37
C HIS A 267 12.17 6.51 2.35
N TYR A 268 11.89 7.41 3.30
CA TYR A 268 10.77 7.24 4.22
C TYR A 268 9.44 7.34 3.47
N ALA A 269 9.32 8.31 2.56
CA ALA A 269 8.16 8.47 1.70
C ALA A 269 7.93 7.23 0.83
N LEU A 270 8.99 6.69 0.20
CA LEU A 270 8.91 5.49 -0.62
C LEU A 270 8.46 4.25 0.19
N GLU A 271 9.00 4.05 1.40
CA GLU A 271 8.57 2.94 2.26
C GLU A 271 7.11 3.07 2.69
N THR A 272 6.71 4.27 3.15
CA THR A 272 5.32 4.55 3.55
C THR A 272 4.37 4.33 2.39
N TRP A 273 4.73 4.84 1.21
CA TRP A 273 3.99 4.65 -0.02
C TRP A 273 3.85 3.16 -0.35
N LEU A 274 4.96 2.43 -0.39
CA LEU A 274 4.97 1.00 -0.70
C LEU A 274 4.08 0.20 0.26
N TYR A 275 4.21 0.43 1.57
CA TYR A 275 3.38 -0.25 2.56
C TYR A 275 1.91 0.05 2.34
N THR A 276 1.54 1.32 2.18
CA THR A 276 0.15 1.72 1.95
C THR A 276 -0.42 1.07 0.68
N GLN A 277 0.34 1.06 -0.42
CA GLN A 277 -0.07 0.43 -1.69
C GLN A 277 -0.26 -1.08 -1.53
N VAL A 278 0.78 -1.78 -1.07
CA VAL A 278 0.78 -3.25 -0.96
C VAL A 278 -0.28 -3.75 -0.01
N LEU A 279 -0.45 -3.09 1.15
CA LEU A 279 -1.48 -3.47 2.12
C LEU A 279 -2.89 -3.25 1.55
N THR A 280 -3.12 -2.13 0.86
CA THR A 280 -4.42 -1.84 0.23
C THR A 280 -4.75 -2.84 -0.88
N PHE A 281 -3.76 -3.18 -1.72
CA PHE A 281 -3.92 -4.21 -2.75
C PHE A 281 -4.18 -5.58 -2.15
N GLY A 282 -3.43 -5.93 -1.09
CA GLY A 282 -3.62 -7.17 -0.33
C GLY A 282 -5.03 -7.31 0.22
N VAL A 283 -5.58 -6.24 0.82
CA VAL A 283 -6.97 -6.22 1.30
C VAL A 283 -7.98 -6.47 0.18
N TRP A 284 -7.77 -5.85 -0.98
CA TRP A 284 -8.64 -6.09 -2.13
C TRP A 284 -8.55 -7.55 -2.60
N VAL A 285 -7.36 -8.15 -2.67
CA VAL A 285 -7.19 -9.58 -3.00
C VAL A 285 -7.86 -10.47 -1.94
N ALA A 286 -7.65 -10.19 -0.66
CA ALA A 286 -8.27 -10.92 0.44
C ALA A 286 -9.81 -10.88 0.37
N GLN A 287 -10.39 -9.78 -0.14
CA GLN A 287 -11.82 -9.71 -0.41
C GLN A 287 -12.25 -10.63 -1.56
N GLN A 288 -11.47 -10.71 -2.64
CA GLN A 288 -11.75 -11.61 -3.78
C GLN A 288 -11.61 -13.10 -3.43
N GLU A 289 -10.77 -13.43 -2.46
CA GLU A 289 -10.58 -14.79 -1.94
C GLU A 289 -11.49 -15.09 -0.73
N GLY A 290 -12.31 -14.14 -0.27
CA GLY A 290 -13.28 -14.35 0.81
C GLY A 290 -12.71 -14.36 2.23
N TRP A 291 -11.46 -13.95 2.43
CA TRP A 291 -10.79 -13.97 3.74
C TRP A 291 -11.34 -12.94 4.73
N ASN A 292 -12.00 -11.90 4.23
CA ASN A 292 -12.47 -10.78 5.04
C ASN A 292 -13.78 -11.06 5.81
N GLY A 293 -14.27 -12.32 5.83
CA GLY A 293 -15.51 -12.71 6.51
C GLY A 293 -16.78 -12.00 5.99
N LEU A 294 -16.71 -11.40 4.79
CA LEU A 294 -17.76 -10.58 4.17
C LEU A 294 -18.79 -11.40 3.37
N ASN A 295 -18.58 -12.71 3.21
CA ASN A 295 -19.41 -13.59 2.38
C ASN A 295 -20.43 -14.42 3.20
N HIS A 296 -20.82 -13.96 4.39
CA HIS A 296 -21.91 -14.53 5.18
C HIS A 296 -23.00 -13.49 5.46
#